data_AF-A0A438GNI4-F1
#
_entry.id   AF-A0A438GNI4-F1
#
_cell.length_a   1.000
_cell.length_b   1.000
_cell.length_c   1.000
_cell.angle_alpha   90.00
_cell.angle_beta   90.00
_cell.angle_gamma   90.00
#
_symmetry.space_group_name_H-M   'P 1'
#
loop_
_entity.id
_entity.type
_entity.pdbx_description
1 polymer ?
#
loop_
_entity_poly.entity_id
_entity_poly.type
_entity_poly.pdbx_seq_one_letter_code
_entity_poly.pdbx_strand_id
1 'polypeptide(L)'
;MNMRSEDVNEDLFGLEDEDFGEEINSRMNVTNISSWGSNRGGSGGRMFSSKKPRQKGPMDHFFTSNVEMVVQNRRSGKMNQTIINDAYKKEVRERTCMLITRWMYETAIPFNVVTYPSFQQMIEAIGQFAMGRLLELKRPHLYWTPCVAHCLDLILEDIRKLPNIKRTLERAISLNGYIYNRSGLLNMMRRFTRQRELLRPVKTWFATAFITLSRLHEQKNNLRKMFTSSDWSDSKWAKEHKGKTIANIVLMSSFWNTIVFCLKVSGPFVYVLRLVDGEKKTPMGYIYEAMNRAKDTIVRSFNGNEEKYKEIFNIIDKRWEIQLHRPLHASEYFLNPNFFYDKLEIEHDVKIVSDLYKCILRLTRDLAKQEKFVAEVSLYTNAQGLFGNELAVRTRKTRAPG
;
A
#
# COMPACT_ATOMS: atom_id res chain seq x y z
N MET A 1 31.45 -30.00 20.09
CA MET A 1 30.80 -29.75 18.80
C MET A 1 30.02 -28.45 18.90
N ASN A 2 30.65 -27.35 18.48
CA ASN A 2 30.10 -25.99 18.55
C ASN A 2 29.23 -25.73 17.32
N MET A 3 27.92 -25.57 17.51
CA MET A 3 27.05 -24.95 16.50
C MET A 3 27.11 -23.43 16.70
N ARG A 4 27.70 -22.80 15.68
CA ARG A 4 27.97 -21.37 15.55
C ARG A 4 26.65 -20.61 15.40
N SER A 5 26.54 -19.50 16.13
CA SER A 5 25.50 -18.49 16.01
C SER A 5 25.46 -17.93 14.59
N GLU A 6 24.32 -18.03 13.92
CA GLU A 6 24.02 -17.24 12.73
C GLU A 6 23.69 -15.80 13.19
N ASP A 7 24.70 -14.93 13.14
CA ASP A 7 24.51 -13.49 13.19
C ASP A 7 23.80 -13.05 11.91
N VAL A 8 22.55 -12.61 12.05
CA VAL A 8 21.78 -11.99 10.96
C VAL A 8 22.15 -10.51 10.94
N ASN A 9 22.94 -10.13 9.93
CA ASN A 9 23.31 -8.77 9.55
C ASN A 9 22.11 -7.81 9.50
N GLU A 10 22.39 -6.52 9.70
CA GLU A 10 21.47 -5.37 9.71
C GLU A 10 20.74 -5.07 8.38
N ASP A 11 20.71 -6.01 7.42
CA ASP A 11 20.14 -5.82 6.07
C ASP A 11 18.66 -6.24 5.97
N LEU A 12 17.83 -5.90 6.95
CA LEU A 12 16.40 -6.27 6.96
C LEU A 12 15.58 -5.55 5.85
N PHE A 13 16.21 -4.65 5.09
CA PHE A 13 15.67 -3.98 3.91
C PHE A 13 16.61 -4.03 2.69
N GLY A 14 17.52 -5.02 2.61
CA GLY A 14 18.50 -5.19 1.52
C GLY A 14 17.87 -5.30 0.12
N LEU A 15 17.47 -4.15 -0.41
CA LEU A 15 17.21 -3.84 -1.80
C LEU A 15 18.30 -2.85 -2.24
N GLU A 16 19.55 -3.27 -2.12
CA GLU A 16 20.64 -2.70 -2.91
C GLU A 16 20.72 -3.50 -4.22
N ASP A 17 19.73 -3.29 -5.09
CA ASP A 17 20.04 -3.36 -6.52
C ASP A 17 20.75 -2.03 -6.81
N GLU A 18 22.06 -2.08 -7.09
CA GLU A 18 22.96 -0.92 -7.24
C GLU A 18 22.42 0.16 -8.21
N ASP A 19 21.55 -0.20 -9.16
CA ASP A 19 21.00 0.73 -10.16
C ASP A 19 19.81 1.59 -9.65
N PHE A 20 19.19 1.25 -8.50
CA PHE A 20 18.07 2.02 -7.91
C PHE A 20 18.41 2.61 -6.52
N GLY A 21 19.41 2.04 -5.84
CA GLY A 21 19.88 2.49 -4.52
C GLY A 21 20.60 3.84 -4.55
N GLU A 22 21.40 4.13 -5.58
CA GLU A 22 22.13 5.41 -5.68
C GLU A 22 21.21 6.63 -5.87
N GLU A 23 20.09 6.46 -6.57
CA GLU A 23 19.18 7.58 -6.85
C GLU A 23 18.40 8.05 -5.60
N ILE A 24 18.25 7.17 -4.60
CA ILE A 24 17.59 7.47 -3.32
C ILE A 24 18.62 7.83 -2.23
N ASN A 25 19.81 7.22 -2.21
CA ASN A 25 20.85 7.55 -1.22
C ASN A 25 21.37 8.99 -1.35
N SER A 26 21.33 9.59 -2.55
CA SER A 26 21.59 11.02 -2.73
C SER A 26 20.63 11.95 -1.95
N ARG A 27 19.52 11.41 -1.41
CA ARG A 27 18.49 12.17 -0.68
C ARG A 27 18.44 11.90 0.82
N MET A 28 19.38 11.13 1.39
CA MET A 28 19.39 10.80 2.82
C MET A 28 20.26 11.71 3.72
N ASN A 29 21.02 12.67 3.18
CA ASN A 29 21.77 13.62 4.02
C ASN A 29 20.90 14.82 4.47
N VAL A 30 20.16 14.64 5.57
CA VAL A 30 19.94 15.71 6.55
C VAL A 30 20.05 15.12 7.96
N THR A 31 21.28 14.98 8.42
CA THR A 31 21.60 15.13 9.84
C THR A 31 21.37 16.59 10.22
N ASN A 32 20.39 16.86 11.09
CA ASN A 32 20.43 17.94 12.08
C ASN A 32 19.25 17.81 13.03
N ILE A 33 19.38 16.90 14.00
CA ILE A 33 18.72 17.04 15.29
C ILE A 33 19.67 17.90 16.12
N SER A 34 19.43 19.22 16.14
CA SER A 34 20.06 20.11 17.12
C SER A 34 19.02 20.50 18.16
N SER A 35 19.29 20.04 19.38
CA SER A 35 18.74 20.52 20.65
C SER A 35 18.83 22.04 20.80
N TRP A 36 17.76 22.68 21.27
CA TRP A 36 17.90 23.75 22.27
C TRP A 36 16.63 23.96 23.08
N GLY A 37 16.79 24.03 24.40
CA GLY A 37 15.76 24.41 25.35
C GLY A 37 15.88 25.87 25.79
N SER A 38 14.79 26.36 26.41
CA SER A 38 14.66 27.52 27.30
C SER A 38 15.02 28.93 26.79
N ASN A 39 14.00 29.79 26.57
CA ASN A 39 13.59 30.83 27.54
C ASN A 39 12.43 31.73 27.05
N ARG A 40 11.51 32.02 27.99
CA ARG A 40 10.71 33.23 28.26
C ARG A 40 10.16 34.15 27.12
N GLY A 41 8.82 34.30 27.14
CA GLY A 41 8.12 35.60 27.20
C GLY A 41 7.80 36.33 25.88
N GLY A 42 6.50 36.56 25.61
CA GLY A 42 6.06 37.54 24.60
C GLY A 42 4.67 37.28 24.02
N SER A 43 3.68 38.03 24.49
CA SER A 43 2.29 38.05 24.02
C SER A 43 2.14 38.68 22.62
N GLY A 44 1.23 38.17 21.77
CA GLY A 44 0.73 38.93 20.61
C GLY A 44 0.17 38.13 19.43
N GLY A 45 -1.16 38.11 19.28
CA GLY A 45 -1.93 38.08 18.02
C GLY A 45 -1.72 36.96 16.99
N ARG A 46 -2.67 36.00 16.90
CA ARG A 46 -2.82 35.13 15.71
C ARG A 46 -3.62 35.85 14.61
N MET A 47 -2.98 36.16 13.49
CA MET A 47 -3.68 36.36 12.20
C MET A 47 -3.84 35.00 11.49
N PHE A 48 -5.08 34.61 11.22
CA PHE A 48 -5.40 33.47 10.34
C PHE A 48 -5.20 33.89 8.88
N SER A 49 -4.27 33.27 8.15
CA SER A 49 -4.24 33.37 6.68
C SER A 49 -5.28 32.42 6.08
N SER A 50 -6.24 32.96 5.32
CA SER A 50 -7.20 32.15 4.57
C SER A 50 -6.49 31.43 3.41
N LYS A 51 -6.68 30.11 3.31
CA LYS A 51 -6.27 29.36 2.10
C LYS A 51 -7.21 29.73 0.95
N LYS A 52 -6.65 30.11 -0.20
CA LYS A 52 -7.45 30.37 -1.43
C LYS A 52 -8.26 29.11 -1.83
N PRO A 53 -9.51 29.26 -2.29
CA PRO A 53 -10.31 28.13 -2.75
C PRO A 53 -9.67 27.46 -3.96
N ARG A 54 -9.66 26.12 -3.98
CA ARG A 54 -9.24 25.34 -5.16
C ARG A 54 -10.19 25.62 -6.33
N GLN A 55 -9.62 25.96 -7.48
CA GLN A 55 -10.38 26.14 -8.72
C GLN A 55 -10.87 24.77 -9.21
N LYS A 56 -12.18 24.63 -9.36
CA LYS A 56 -12.85 23.38 -9.76
C LYS A 56 -12.55 23.07 -11.23
N GLY A 57 -12.24 21.82 -11.52
CA GLY A 57 -11.94 21.33 -12.86
C GLY A 57 -13.19 20.86 -13.61
N PRO A 58 -13.07 20.58 -14.93
CA PRO A 58 -14.21 20.13 -15.75
C PRO A 58 -14.84 18.81 -15.28
N MET A 59 -14.11 17.97 -14.53
CA MET A 59 -14.65 16.76 -13.88
C MET A 59 -15.67 17.08 -12.76
N ASP A 60 -15.56 18.22 -12.09
CA ASP A 60 -16.47 18.60 -10.99
C ASP A 60 -17.88 18.94 -11.49
N HIS A 61 -18.03 19.25 -12.79
CA HIS A 61 -19.32 19.52 -13.44
C HIS A 61 -20.21 18.27 -13.58
N PHE A 62 -19.63 17.07 -13.57
CA PHE A 62 -20.40 15.82 -13.60
C PHE A 62 -20.98 15.43 -12.23
N PHE A 63 -20.51 16.07 -11.17
CA PHE A 63 -20.97 15.87 -9.79
C PHE A 63 -21.74 17.08 -9.22
N THR A 64 -21.93 18.15 -10.00
CA THR A 64 -22.73 19.30 -9.57
C THR A 64 -24.18 19.14 -10.05
N SER A 65 -25.13 19.22 -9.11
CA SER A 65 -26.56 19.11 -9.38
C SER A 65 -27.08 20.24 -10.28
N ASN A 66 -28.16 19.94 -11.02
CA ASN A 66 -28.93 20.89 -11.83
C ASN A 66 -29.36 22.13 -11.00
N VAL A 67 -29.26 23.31 -11.62
CA VAL A 67 -29.52 24.64 -11.03
C VAL A 67 -30.90 24.74 -10.38
N GLU A 68 -31.91 24.04 -10.91
CA GLU A 68 -33.27 24.04 -10.37
C GLU A 68 -33.38 23.43 -8.96
N MET A 69 -32.59 22.41 -8.63
CA MET A 69 -32.60 21.82 -7.27
C MET A 69 -31.91 22.72 -6.24
N VAL A 70 -30.93 23.53 -6.66
CA VAL A 70 -30.20 24.46 -5.78
C VAL A 70 -31.10 25.62 -5.35
N VAL A 71 -32.04 26.04 -6.21
CA VAL A 71 -32.99 27.13 -5.92
C VAL A 71 -34.05 26.70 -4.91
N GLN A 72 -34.49 25.43 -4.92
CA GLN A 72 -35.48 24.94 -3.95
C GLN A 72 -34.92 24.81 -2.53
N ASN A 73 -33.66 24.40 -2.37
CA ASN A 73 -33.03 24.19 -1.06
C ASN A 73 -32.61 25.48 -0.33
N ARG A 74 -32.70 26.65 -0.97
CA ARG A 74 -32.45 27.95 -0.31
C ARG A 74 -33.64 28.44 0.54
N ARG A 75 -34.80 27.79 0.48
CA ARG A 75 -36.03 28.24 1.15
C ARG A 75 -36.24 27.74 2.58
N SER A 76 -35.45 26.77 3.07
CA SER A 76 -35.56 26.30 4.47
C SER A 76 -34.35 26.73 5.31
N GLY A 77 -34.46 27.93 5.91
CA GLY A 77 -33.44 28.46 6.79
C GLY A 77 -33.30 27.67 8.10
N LYS A 78 -32.13 27.07 8.32
CA LYS A 78 -31.37 27.07 9.60
C LYS A 78 -29.99 26.43 9.40
N MET A 79 -28.95 27.26 9.54
CA MET A 79 -27.55 26.93 9.26
C MET A 79 -26.89 26.21 10.45
N ASN A 80 -26.46 24.97 10.24
CA ASN A 80 -25.17 24.48 10.72
C ASN A 80 -24.39 24.13 9.46
N GLN A 81 -23.17 24.65 9.32
CA GLN A 81 -22.41 24.56 8.06
C GLN A 81 -21.84 23.14 7.86
N THR A 82 -22.68 22.19 7.47
CA THR A 82 -22.24 21.00 6.72
C THR A 82 -21.76 21.49 5.36
N ILE A 83 -20.52 21.16 5.00
CA ILE A 83 -20.02 21.41 3.64
C ILE A 83 -21.02 20.72 2.69
N ILE A 84 -21.46 21.40 1.63
CA ILE A 84 -22.46 20.88 0.67
C ILE A 84 -22.11 19.45 0.20
N ASN A 85 -20.82 19.15 0.13
CA ASN A 85 -20.28 17.84 -0.20
C ASN A 85 -20.61 16.75 0.84
N ASP A 86 -20.68 17.08 2.13
CA ASP A 86 -21.04 16.15 3.21
C ASP A 86 -22.54 15.89 3.26
N ALA A 87 -23.36 16.93 3.02
CA ALA A 87 -24.81 16.78 2.90
C ALA A 87 -25.18 15.93 1.66
N TYR A 88 -24.54 16.18 0.52
CA TYR A 88 -24.70 15.40 -0.70
C TYR A 88 -24.28 13.93 -0.52
N LYS A 89 -23.11 13.68 0.08
CA LYS A 89 -22.65 12.31 0.37
C LYS A 89 -23.59 11.59 1.34
N LYS A 90 -24.18 12.30 2.30
CA LYS A 90 -25.17 11.74 3.23
C LYS A 90 -26.45 11.34 2.51
N GLU A 91 -26.97 12.19 1.62
CA GLU A 91 -28.19 11.92 0.85
C GLU A 91 -28.01 10.75 -0.13
N VAL A 92 -26.88 10.71 -0.86
CA VAL A 92 -26.53 9.60 -1.75
C VAL A 92 -26.39 8.29 -0.97
N ARG A 93 -25.77 8.33 0.21
CA ARG A 93 -25.65 7.17 1.11
C ARG A 93 -27.02 6.70 1.58
N GLU A 94 -27.86 7.60 2.07
CA GLU A 94 -29.22 7.27 2.55
C GLU A 94 -30.07 6.66 1.43
N ARG A 95 -30.04 7.24 0.23
CA ARG A 95 -30.74 6.69 -0.94
C ARG A 95 -30.23 5.31 -1.33
N THR A 96 -28.91 5.10 -1.32
CA THR A 96 -28.29 3.80 -1.61
C THR A 96 -28.72 2.76 -0.57
N CYS A 97 -28.65 3.10 0.72
CA CYS A 97 -29.12 2.23 1.80
C CYS A 97 -30.60 1.89 1.64
N MET A 98 -31.47 2.87 1.35
CA MET A 98 -32.90 2.61 1.12
C MET A 98 -33.15 1.66 -0.03
N LEU A 99 -32.47 1.81 -1.17
CA LEU A 99 -32.63 0.93 -2.32
C LEU A 99 -32.18 -0.50 -2.03
N ILE A 100 -31.05 -0.66 -1.33
CA ILE A 100 -30.56 -1.98 -0.90
C ILE A 100 -31.55 -2.61 0.09
N THR A 101 -31.97 -1.88 1.12
CA THR A 101 -32.94 -2.36 2.12
C THR A 101 -34.26 -2.75 1.48
N ARG A 102 -34.75 -1.96 0.51
CA ARG A 102 -35.97 -2.26 -0.24
C ARG A 102 -35.83 -3.53 -1.07
N TRP A 103 -34.75 -3.69 -1.82
CA TRP A 103 -34.49 -4.92 -2.58
C TRP A 103 -34.42 -6.15 -1.67
N MET A 104 -33.75 -6.05 -0.51
CA MET A 104 -33.69 -7.13 0.47
C MET A 104 -35.07 -7.49 1.02
N TYR A 105 -35.91 -6.47 1.28
CA TYR A 105 -37.29 -6.67 1.72
C TYR A 105 -38.14 -7.36 0.64
N GLU A 106 -38.08 -6.89 -0.61
CA GLU A 106 -38.82 -7.44 -1.75
C GLU A 106 -38.44 -8.90 -2.05
N THR A 107 -37.18 -9.27 -1.80
CA THR A 107 -36.65 -10.63 -2.03
C THR A 107 -36.64 -11.50 -0.77
N ALA A 108 -37.20 -11.01 0.34
CA ALA A 108 -37.22 -11.69 1.64
C ALA A 108 -35.81 -12.13 2.14
N ILE A 109 -34.77 -11.37 1.79
CA ILE A 109 -33.40 -11.61 2.29
C ILE A 109 -33.30 -11.06 3.72
N PRO A 110 -32.94 -11.88 4.71
CA PRO A 110 -32.77 -11.42 6.09
C PRO A 110 -31.71 -10.31 6.20
N PHE A 111 -32.00 -9.21 6.92
CA PHE A 111 -31.05 -8.09 7.02
C PHE A 111 -29.72 -8.45 7.69
N ASN A 112 -29.67 -9.52 8.47
CA ASN A 112 -28.42 -9.98 9.11
C ASN A 112 -27.34 -10.38 8.08
N VAL A 113 -27.70 -10.65 6.81
CA VAL A 113 -26.72 -11.03 5.77
C VAL A 113 -25.67 -9.95 5.52
N VAL A 114 -25.98 -8.67 5.78
CA VAL A 114 -25.02 -7.56 5.57
C VAL A 114 -23.86 -7.57 6.56
N THR A 115 -24.00 -8.32 7.66
CA THR A 115 -22.94 -8.45 8.68
C THR A 115 -21.90 -9.50 8.30
N TYR A 116 -22.16 -10.32 7.28
CA TYR A 116 -21.25 -11.35 6.83
C TYR A 116 -20.11 -10.74 5.99
N PRO A 117 -18.86 -11.23 6.14
CA PRO A 117 -17.73 -10.73 5.36
C PRO A 117 -17.92 -10.81 3.83
N SER A 118 -18.69 -11.79 3.35
CA SER A 118 -19.03 -11.96 1.93
C SER A 118 -19.82 -10.79 1.36
N PHE A 119 -20.69 -10.15 2.15
CA PHE A 119 -21.46 -8.99 1.71
C PHE A 119 -20.54 -7.77 1.47
N GLN A 120 -19.57 -7.54 2.36
CA GLN A 120 -18.59 -6.47 2.20
C GLN A 120 -17.76 -6.69 0.92
N GLN A 121 -17.30 -7.91 0.68
CA GLN A 121 -16.58 -8.27 -0.55
C GLN A 121 -17.42 -8.05 -1.81
N MET A 122 -18.70 -8.44 -1.78
CA MET A 122 -19.64 -8.25 -2.90
C MET A 122 -19.87 -6.76 -3.20
N ILE A 123 -20.16 -5.95 -2.17
CA ILE A 123 -20.42 -4.50 -2.36
C ILE A 123 -19.15 -3.77 -2.83
N GLU A 124 -17.98 -4.13 -2.30
CA GLU A 124 -16.71 -3.58 -2.78
C GLU A 124 -16.47 -3.94 -4.25
N ALA A 125 -16.71 -5.20 -4.63
CA ALA A 125 -16.62 -5.64 -6.02
C ALA A 125 -17.62 -4.90 -6.93
N ILE A 126 -18.86 -4.70 -6.49
CA ILE A 126 -19.87 -3.91 -7.22
C ILE A 126 -19.40 -2.47 -7.38
N GLY A 127 -18.90 -1.83 -6.31
CA GLY A 127 -18.44 -0.45 -6.36
C GLY A 127 -17.25 -0.26 -7.31
N GLN A 128 -16.26 -1.15 -7.23
CA GLN A 128 -15.08 -1.13 -8.10
C GLN A 128 -15.45 -1.43 -9.56
N PHE A 129 -16.28 -2.45 -9.80
CA PHE A 129 -16.66 -2.85 -11.15
C PHE A 129 -17.64 -1.86 -11.79
N ALA A 130 -18.72 -1.49 -11.10
CA ALA A 130 -19.79 -0.70 -11.69
C ALA A 130 -19.39 0.76 -11.93
N MET A 131 -18.71 1.43 -10.99
CA MET A 131 -18.37 2.84 -11.18
C MET A 131 -17.28 3.04 -12.23
N GLY A 132 -16.25 2.19 -12.22
CA GLY A 132 -15.20 2.19 -13.23
C GLY A 132 -15.73 1.84 -14.61
N ARG A 133 -16.43 0.70 -14.75
CA ARG A 133 -17.01 0.28 -16.04
C ARG A 133 -18.03 1.25 -16.59
N LEU A 134 -18.89 1.83 -15.76
CA LEU A 134 -19.95 2.72 -16.23
C LEU A 134 -19.40 4.08 -16.69
N LEU A 135 -18.32 4.55 -16.05
CA LEU A 135 -17.57 5.71 -16.54
C LEU A 135 -16.92 5.40 -17.89
N GLU A 136 -16.25 4.26 -17.98
CA GLU A 136 -15.64 3.76 -19.21
C GLU A 136 -16.65 3.55 -20.35
N LEU A 137 -17.86 3.07 -20.05
CA LEU A 137 -18.94 2.91 -21.04
C LEU A 137 -19.46 4.26 -21.54
N LYS A 138 -19.65 5.24 -20.64
CA LYS A 138 -20.07 6.60 -21.01
C LYS A 138 -18.98 7.38 -21.73
N ARG A 139 -17.71 7.09 -21.43
CA ARG A 139 -16.53 7.72 -22.02
C ARG A 139 -15.56 6.61 -22.48
N PRO A 140 -15.78 6.02 -23.66
CA PRO A 140 -14.99 4.88 -24.14
C PRO A 140 -13.48 5.12 -24.21
N HIS A 141 -13.07 6.38 -24.32
CA HIS A 141 -11.67 6.82 -24.42
C HIS A 141 -11.01 7.11 -23.06
N LEU A 142 -11.75 7.04 -21.96
CA LEU A 142 -11.20 7.19 -20.62
C LEU A 142 -10.80 5.82 -20.09
N TYR A 143 -9.62 5.75 -19.48
CA TYR A 143 -9.18 4.61 -18.68
C TYR A 143 -9.53 4.85 -17.23
N TRP A 144 -10.12 3.84 -16.60
CA TRP A 144 -10.24 3.77 -15.15
C TRP A 144 -9.33 2.66 -14.62
N THR A 145 -8.47 3.01 -13.69
CA THR A 145 -7.62 2.04 -12.98
C THR A 145 -7.93 2.09 -11.48
N PRO A 146 -8.00 0.94 -10.80
CA PRO A 146 -8.09 0.95 -9.35
C PRO A 146 -6.77 1.44 -8.75
N CYS A 147 -6.84 2.01 -7.55
CA CYS A 147 -5.66 2.50 -6.86
C CYS A 147 -4.70 1.35 -6.52
N VAL A 148 -3.44 1.50 -6.90
CA VAL A 148 -2.38 0.51 -6.69
C VAL A 148 -2.13 0.28 -5.21
N ALA A 149 -2.06 1.36 -4.41
CA ALA A 149 -1.91 1.26 -2.96
C ALA A 149 -3.04 0.43 -2.34
N HIS A 150 -4.29 0.67 -2.76
CA HIS A 150 -5.44 -0.12 -2.33
C HIS A 150 -5.32 -1.60 -2.74
N CYS A 151 -4.85 -1.90 -3.96
CA CYS A 151 -4.63 -3.28 -4.40
C CYS A 151 -3.56 -3.99 -3.55
N LEU A 152 -2.45 -3.30 -3.23
CA LEU A 152 -1.38 -3.81 -2.39
C LEU A 152 -1.87 -4.08 -0.97
N ASP A 153 -2.70 -3.21 -0.43
CA ASP A 153 -3.33 -3.42 0.88
C ASP A 153 -4.22 -4.66 0.90
N LEU A 154 -5.00 -4.90 -0.17
CA LEU A 154 -5.81 -6.10 -0.29
C LEU A 154 -4.97 -7.38 -0.41
N ILE A 155 -3.82 -7.33 -1.11
CA ILE A 155 -2.86 -8.45 -1.14
C ILE A 155 -2.34 -8.74 0.27
N LEU A 156 -1.88 -7.72 0.98
CA LEU A 156 -1.38 -7.86 2.35
C LEU A 156 -2.47 -8.33 3.32
N GLU A 157 -3.71 -7.92 3.11
CA GLU A 157 -4.85 -8.38 3.89
C GLU A 157 -5.15 -9.86 3.66
N ASP A 158 -5.09 -10.34 2.44
CA ASP A 158 -5.29 -11.76 2.15
C ASP A 158 -4.15 -12.62 2.68
N ILE A 159 -2.90 -12.15 2.57
CA ILE A 159 -1.74 -12.80 3.21
C ILE A 159 -1.93 -12.87 4.72
N ARG A 160 -2.43 -11.79 5.34
CA ARG A 160 -2.73 -11.76 6.79
C ARG A 160 -3.75 -12.82 7.22
N LYS A 161 -4.65 -13.27 6.33
CA LYS A 161 -5.66 -14.30 6.65
C LYS A 161 -5.06 -15.71 6.75
N LEU A 162 -3.83 -15.94 6.26
CA LEU A 162 -3.16 -17.22 6.37
C LEU A 162 -3.01 -17.63 7.84
N PRO A 163 -3.37 -18.86 8.25
CA PRO A 163 -3.50 -19.24 9.66
C PRO A 163 -2.25 -18.96 10.52
N ASN A 164 -1.07 -19.26 9.99
CA ASN A 164 0.20 -19.05 10.69
C ASN A 164 0.54 -17.57 10.87
N ILE A 165 0.24 -16.75 9.86
CA ILE A 165 0.46 -15.29 9.87
C ILE A 165 -0.54 -14.64 10.82
N LYS A 166 -1.83 -14.96 10.68
CA LYS A 166 -2.91 -14.46 11.54
C LYS A 166 -2.60 -14.69 13.02
N ARG A 167 -2.26 -15.94 13.38
CA ARG A 167 -1.92 -16.31 14.76
C ARG A 167 -0.71 -15.53 15.29
N THR A 168 0.29 -15.31 14.45
CA THR A 168 1.50 -14.55 14.82
C THR A 168 1.17 -13.08 15.06
N LEU A 169 0.33 -12.48 14.22
CA LEU A 169 -0.13 -11.10 14.40
C LEU A 169 -0.97 -10.95 15.67
N GLU A 170 -1.88 -11.89 15.95
CA GLU A 170 -2.66 -11.88 17.19
C GLU A 170 -1.77 -11.98 18.43
N ARG A 171 -0.74 -12.83 18.39
CA ARG A 171 0.28 -12.93 19.46
C ARG A 171 1.07 -11.63 19.63
N ALA A 172 1.51 -11.01 18.54
CA ALA A 172 2.22 -9.73 18.57
C ALA A 172 1.35 -8.61 19.14
N ILE A 173 0.07 -8.54 18.74
CA ILE A 173 -0.91 -7.58 19.28
C ILE A 173 -1.13 -7.83 20.78
N SER A 174 -1.26 -9.10 21.19
CA SER A 174 -1.45 -9.46 22.60
C SER A 174 -0.24 -9.09 23.46
N LEU A 175 0.97 -9.37 22.99
CA LEU A 175 2.23 -8.96 23.63
C LEU A 175 2.32 -7.44 23.77
N ASN A 176 2.09 -6.72 22.68
CA ASN A 176 2.16 -5.27 22.69
C ASN A 176 1.11 -4.66 23.63
N GLY A 177 -0.15 -5.12 23.52
CA GLY A 177 -1.22 -4.68 24.41
C GLY A 177 -0.93 -4.99 25.88
N TYR A 178 -0.31 -6.13 26.19
CA TYR A 178 0.05 -6.49 27.57
C TYR A 178 1.09 -5.52 28.16
N ILE A 179 2.13 -5.17 27.40
CA ILE A 179 3.17 -4.23 27.82
C ILE A 179 2.60 -2.82 27.97
N TYR A 180 1.95 -2.28 26.92
CA TYR A 180 1.52 -0.87 26.89
C TYR A 180 0.38 -0.55 27.83
N ASN A 181 -0.45 -1.54 28.20
CA ASN A 181 -1.54 -1.33 29.18
C ASN A 181 -1.06 -1.37 30.63
N ARG A 182 0.25 -1.55 30.88
CA ARG A 182 0.85 -1.66 32.20
C ARG A 182 2.06 -0.73 32.30
N SER A 183 1.87 0.42 32.95
CA SER A 183 2.93 1.44 33.10
C SER A 183 4.24 0.86 33.64
N GLY A 184 4.17 -0.04 34.63
CA GLY A 184 5.35 -0.71 35.18
C GLY A 184 6.08 -1.63 34.19
N LEU A 185 5.36 -2.39 33.36
CA LEU A 185 5.97 -3.21 32.30
C LEU A 185 6.52 -2.37 31.16
N LEU A 186 5.80 -1.31 30.78
CA LEU A 186 6.28 -0.36 29.78
C LEU A 186 7.60 0.28 30.20
N ASN A 187 7.69 0.71 31.46
CA ASN A 187 8.92 1.26 32.02
C ASN A 187 10.04 0.22 32.08
N MET A 188 9.72 -1.03 32.45
CA MET A 188 10.67 -2.13 32.41
C MET A 188 11.20 -2.35 30.99
N MET A 189 10.31 -2.49 30.00
CA MET A 189 10.69 -2.64 28.59
C MET A 189 11.60 -1.50 28.13
N ARG A 190 11.27 -0.24 28.43
CA ARG A 190 12.08 0.93 28.07
C ARG A 190 13.51 0.87 28.62
N ARG A 191 13.74 0.26 29.80
CA ARG A 191 15.10 0.04 30.33
C ARG A 191 15.89 -0.93 29.45
N PHE A 192 15.26 -2.01 28.99
CA PHE A 192 15.90 -3.00 28.13
C PHE A 192 16.04 -2.55 26.67
N THR A 193 15.13 -1.71 26.16
CA THR A 193 15.13 -1.24 24.77
C THR A 193 15.84 0.09 24.57
N ARG A 194 16.46 0.66 25.61
CA ARG A 194 17.06 2.01 25.58
C ARG A 194 16.05 3.08 25.11
N GLN A 195 14.86 3.07 25.70
CA GLN A 195 13.72 3.94 25.36
C GLN A 195 13.15 3.75 23.95
N ARG A 196 13.58 2.73 23.18
CA ARG A 196 12.93 2.40 21.91
C ARG A 196 11.54 1.84 22.17
N GLU A 197 10.55 2.43 21.53
CA GLU A 197 9.15 2.02 21.60
C GLU A 197 8.87 0.88 20.62
N LEU A 198 7.98 -0.04 21.00
CA LEU A 198 7.32 -0.90 20.02
C LEU A 198 6.22 -0.06 19.37
N LEU A 199 6.19 0.01 18.04
CA LEU A 199 5.08 0.70 17.38
C LEU A 199 3.76 0.01 17.77
N ARG A 200 2.77 0.80 18.21
CA ARG A 200 1.46 0.25 18.52
C ARG A 200 0.82 -0.27 17.24
N PRO A 201 0.33 -1.52 17.20
CA PRO A 201 -0.46 -2.00 16.07
C PRO A 201 -1.68 -1.09 15.95
N VAL A 202 -1.73 -0.31 14.87
CA VAL A 202 -2.91 0.50 14.56
C VAL A 202 -3.92 -0.38 13.83
N LYS A 203 -5.20 -0.23 14.18
CA LYS A 203 -6.30 -0.99 13.56
C LYS A 203 -6.49 -0.65 12.06
N THR A 204 -5.87 0.43 11.57
CA THR A 204 -6.01 0.97 10.21
C THR A 204 -5.12 0.23 9.21
N TRP A 205 -5.79 -0.20 8.14
CA TRP A 205 -5.42 -1.21 7.17
C TRP A 205 -4.38 -0.73 6.15
N PHE A 206 -3.11 -0.78 6.55
CA PHE A 206 -1.95 -0.64 5.66
C PHE A 206 -0.87 -1.66 6.07
N ALA A 207 0.32 -1.56 5.48
CA ALA A 207 1.59 -2.17 5.94
C ALA A 207 1.93 -1.97 7.44
N THR A 208 1.15 -1.19 8.20
CA THR A 208 1.32 -0.89 9.63
C THR A 208 1.44 -2.15 10.50
N ALA A 209 0.71 -3.22 10.18
CA ALA A 209 0.82 -4.49 10.89
C ALA A 209 2.22 -5.12 10.73
N PHE A 210 2.76 -5.09 9.51
CA PHE A 210 4.10 -5.62 9.21
C PHE A 210 5.22 -4.69 9.68
N ILE A 211 5.02 -3.37 9.67
CA ILE A 211 5.91 -2.40 10.31
C ILE A 211 5.98 -2.65 11.82
N THR A 212 4.85 -2.98 12.46
CA THR A 212 4.82 -3.35 13.87
C THR A 212 5.61 -4.63 14.14
N LEU A 213 5.45 -5.65 13.29
CA LEU A 213 6.26 -6.87 13.37
C LEU A 213 7.76 -6.60 13.18
N SER A 214 8.12 -5.66 12.30
CA SER A 214 9.51 -5.25 12.06
C SER A 214 10.12 -4.65 13.32
N ARG A 215 9.44 -3.68 13.95
CA ARG A 215 9.89 -3.11 15.23
C ARG A 215 9.96 -4.14 16.35
N LEU A 216 8.99 -5.05 16.40
CA LEU A 216 9.01 -6.12 17.38
C LEU A 216 10.22 -7.05 17.18
N HIS A 217 10.55 -7.36 15.92
CA HIS A 217 11.72 -8.15 15.56
C HIS A 217 13.04 -7.46 15.92
N GLU A 218 13.18 -6.16 15.64
CA GLU A 218 14.35 -5.35 16.04
C GLU A 218 14.59 -5.42 17.56
N GLN A 219 13.52 -5.51 18.37
CA GLN A 219 13.62 -5.59 19.83
C GLN A 219 13.63 -7.03 20.38
N LYS A 220 13.68 -8.06 19.52
CA LYS A 220 13.66 -9.48 19.91
C LYS A 220 14.58 -9.82 21.07
N ASN A 221 15.86 -9.46 20.94
CA ASN A 221 16.88 -9.80 21.95
C ASN A 221 16.66 -9.04 23.26
N ASN A 222 16.24 -7.77 23.18
CA ASN A 222 15.95 -6.95 24.36
C ASN A 222 14.71 -7.47 25.10
N LEU A 223 13.67 -7.85 24.37
CA LEU A 223 12.47 -8.45 24.94
C LEU A 223 12.77 -9.81 25.59
N ARG A 224 13.55 -10.68 24.92
CA ARG A 224 13.96 -11.95 25.53
C ARG A 224 14.75 -11.75 26.83
N LYS A 225 15.67 -10.78 26.86
CA LYS A 225 16.40 -10.40 28.08
C LYS A 225 15.46 -9.88 29.17
N MET A 226 14.52 -9.01 28.82
CA MET A 226 13.51 -8.50 29.75
C MET A 226 12.72 -9.65 30.39
N PHE A 227 12.15 -10.56 29.59
CA PHE A 227 11.31 -11.66 30.09
C PHE A 227 12.08 -12.80 30.76
N THR A 228 13.42 -12.75 30.80
CA THR A 228 14.28 -13.69 31.53
C THR A 228 15.04 -13.03 32.69
N SER A 229 14.84 -11.74 32.90
CA SER A 229 15.51 -10.97 33.95
C SER A 229 14.92 -11.25 35.35
N SER A 230 15.70 -10.97 36.40
CA SER A 230 15.21 -10.93 37.78
C SER A 230 14.08 -9.91 37.94
N ASP A 231 14.22 -8.72 37.32
CA ASP A 231 13.18 -7.69 37.26
C ASP A 231 11.80 -8.25 36.83
N TRP A 232 11.78 -9.18 35.86
CA TRP A 232 10.56 -9.87 35.46
C TRP A 232 10.16 -10.94 36.46
N SER A 233 11.06 -11.85 36.82
CA SER A 233 10.79 -13.00 37.70
C SER A 233 10.26 -12.60 39.07
N ASP A 234 10.76 -11.50 39.63
CA ASP A 234 10.37 -10.96 40.94
C ASP A 234 9.09 -10.11 40.86
N SER A 235 8.64 -9.77 39.65
CA SER A 235 7.47 -8.93 39.44
C SER A 235 6.15 -9.66 39.69
N LYS A 236 5.10 -8.88 39.99
CA LYS A 236 3.73 -9.41 40.05
C LYS A 236 3.23 -9.96 38.71
N TRP A 237 3.75 -9.48 37.58
CA TRP A 237 3.31 -9.88 36.24
C TRP A 237 3.77 -11.29 35.86
N ALA A 238 4.94 -11.73 36.34
CA ALA A 238 5.39 -13.11 36.14
C ALA A 238 4.47 -14.15 36.81
N LYS A 239 3.75 -13.74 37.86
CA LYS A 239 2.79 -14.60 38.56
C LYS A 239 1.41 -14.64 37.87
N GLU A 240 1.06 -13.62 37.07
CA GLU A 240 -0.19 -13.55 36.32
C GLU A 240 -0.25 -14.64 35.23
N HIS A 241 -1.39 -15.33 35.10
CA HIS A 241 -1.60 -16.30 34.01
C HIS A 241 -1.32 -15.69 32.63
N LYS A 242 -1.84 -14.48 32.37
CA LYS A 242 -1.61 -13.76 31.11
C LYS A 242 -0.13 -13.41 30.92
N GLY A 243 0.58 -13.03 31.99
CA GLY A 243 2.01 -12.73 31.94
C GLY A 243 2.85 -13.96 31.58
N LYS A 244 2.53 -15.13 32.13
CA LYS A 244 3.15 -16.41 31.76
C LYS A 244 2.92 -16.74 30.28
N THR A 245 1.70 -16.55 29.78
CA THR A 245 1.40 -16.74 28.34
C THR A 245 2.25 -15.83 27.45
N ILE A 246 2.40 -14.55 27.82
CA ILE A 246 3.21 -13.59 27.05
C ILE A 246 4.70 -13.95 27.10
N ALA A 247 5.23 -14.32 28.27
CA ALA A 247 6.61 -14.77 28.40
C ALA A 247 6.87 -15.99 27.49
N ASN A 248 5.97 -16.97 27.48
CA ASN A 248 6.06 -18.12 26.59
C ASN A 248 6.07 -17.73 25.11
N ILE A 249 5.24 -16.77 24.69
CA ILE A 249 5.24 -16.25 23.31
C ILE A 249 6.61 -15.64 22.96
N VAL A 250 7.18 -14.81 23.83
CA VAL A 250 8.47 -14.13 23.61
C VAL A 250 9.63 -15.12 23.58
N LEU A 251 9.57 -16.22 24.33
CA LEU A 251 10.63 -17.22 24.38
C LEU A 251 10.52 -18.28 23.28
N MET A 252 9.37 -18.40 22.64
CA MET A 252 9.10 -19.39 21.60
C MET A 252 9.81 -19.05 20.29
N SER A 253 10.74 -19.90 19.85
CA SER A 253 11.49 -19.72 18.59
C SER A 253 10.59 -19.64 17.36
N SER A 254 9.53 -20.47 17.31
CA SER A 254 8.60 -20.47 16.16
C SER A 254 7.87 -19.14 15.98
N PHE A 255 7.60 -18.39 17.06
CA PHE A 255 7.02 -17.05 16.96
C PHE A 255 7.93 -16.11 16.16
N TRP A 256 9.21 -16.06 16.51
CA TRP A 256 10.19 -15.21 15.83
C TRP A 256 10.46 -15.66 14.40
N ASN A 257 10.53 -16.97 14.16
CA ASN A 257 10.72 -17.50 12.81
C ASN A 257 9.54 -17.13 11.89
N THR A 258 8.30 -17.20 12.40
CA THR A 258 7.13 -16.73 11.64
C THR A 258 7.12 -15.22 11.46
N ILE A 259 7.62 -14.42 12.42
CA ILE A 259 7.80 -12.98 12.22
C ILE A 259 8.77 -12.70 11.07
N VAL A 260 9.93 -13.37 11.03
CA VAL A 260 10.90 -13.22 9.92
C VAL A 260 10.26 -13.60 8.59
N PHE A 261 9.49 -14.70 8.55
CA PHE A 261 8.73 -15.09 7.37
C PHE A 261 7.76 -13.98 6.91
N CYS A 262 6.96 -13.43 7.83
CA CYS A 262 6.05 -12.32 7.53
C CYS A 262 6.79 -11.10 6.96
N LEU A 263 7.97 -10.76 7.49
CA LEU A 263 8.78 -9.63 7.03
C LEU A 263 9.39 -9.87 5.64
N LYS A 264 9.90 -11.08 5.38
CA LYS A 264 10.40 -11.48 4.05
C LYS A 264 9.32 -11.39 2.97
N VAL A 265 8.07 -11.72 3.32
CA VAL A 265 6.93 -11.65 2.41
C VAL A 265 6.40 -10.23 2.22
N SER A 266 6.28 -9.47 3.29
CA SER A 266 5.66 -8.14 3.26
C SER A 266 6.61 -7.01 2.87
N GLY A 267 7.91 -7.13 3.17
CA GLY A 267 8.93 -6.12 2.90
C GLY A 267 8.94 -5.61 1.46
N PRO A 268 8.91 -6.50 0.45
CA PRO A 268 8.87 -6.09 -0.94
C PRO A 268 7.62 -5.27 -1.29
N PHE A 269 6.45 -5.59 -0.73
CA PHE A 269 5.22 -4.79 -0.94
C PHE A 269 5.28 -3.43 -0.26
N VAL A 270 5.97 -3.31 0.89
CA VAL A 270 6.21 -2.01 1.53
C VAL A 270 7.06 -1.11 0.62
N TYR A 271 8.00 -1.68 -0.11
CA TYR A 271 8.78 -0.94 -1.11
C TYR A 271 7.88 -0.45 -2.26
N VAL A 272 7.04 -1.32 -2.83
CA VAL A 272 6.11 -0.93 -3.90
C VAL A 272 5.13 0.15 -3.40
N LEU A 273 4.61 0.04 -2.17
CA LEU A 273 3.76 1.06 -1.56
C LEU A 273 4.46 2.43 -1.48
N ARG A 274 5.72 2.47 -1.02
CA ARG A 274 6.50 3.70 -0.96
C ARG A 274 6.76 4.30 -2.35
N LEU A 275 6.93 3.45 -3.36
CA LEU A 275 7.09 3.88 -4.75
C LEU A 275 5.82 4.59 -5.26
N VAL A 276 4.63 4.01 -5.01
CA VAL A 276 3.37 4.59 -5.52
C VAL A 276 2.87 5.78 -4.71
N ASP A 277 3.25 5.88 -3.43
CA ASP A 277 2.97 7.06 -2.59
C ASP A 277 3.95 8.22 -2.85
N GLY A 278 5.03 7.99 -3.60
CA GLY A 278 6.05 8.99 -3.89
C GLY A 278 5.59 10.02 -4.94
N GLU A 279 5.48 11.29 -4.55
CA GLU A 279 5.01 12.39 -5.44
C GLU A 279 5.99 12.80 -6.57
N LYS A 280 7.22 12.25 -6.60
CA LYS A 280 8.32 12.81 -7.44
C LYS A 280 8.47 12.20 -8.84
N LYS A 281 7.98 10.99 -9.08
CA LYS A 281 8.00 10.32 -10.40
C LYS A 281 6.61 9.75 -10.66
N THR A 282 6.16 9.73 -11.91
CA THR A 282 4.95 9.02 -12.35
C THR A 282 5.15 7.53 -12.06
N PRO A 283 4.45 6.95 -11.06
CA PRO A 283 4.75 5.59 -10.62
C PRO A 283 4.25 4.54 -11.61
N MET A 284 3.33 4.90 -12.51
CA MET A 284 2.58 3.94 -13.31
C MET A 284 3.47 3.07 -14.22
N GLY A 285 4.45 3.65 -14.92
CA GLY A 285 5.44 2.91 -15.72
C GLY A 285 6.45 2.06 -14.93
N TYR A 286 6.38 2.08 -13.61
CA TYR A 286 7.25 1.28 -12.73
C TYR A 286 6.51 0.16 -11.98
N ILE A 287 5.18 0.20 -11.89
CA ILE A 287 4.41 -0.74 -11.07
C ILE A 287 4.64 -2.19 -11.51
N TYR A 288 4.61 -2.45 -12.82
CA TYR A 288 4.74 -3.81 -13.36
C TYR A 288 6.08 -4.42 -12.95
N GLU A 289 7.17 -3.70 -13.20
CA GLU A 289 8.51 -4.11 -12.79
C GLU A 289 8.65 -4.23 -11.27
N ALA A 290 8.13 -3.27 -10.52
CA ALA A 290 8.20 -3.28 -9.06
C ALA A 290 7.49 -4.51 -8.47
N MET A 291 6.39 -4.95 -9.08
CA MET A 291 5.69 -6.18 -8.69
C MET A 291 6.45 -7.45 -9.07
N ASN A 292 7.09 -7.48 -10.25
CA ASN A 292 7.98 -8.59 -10.63
C ASN A 292 9.15 -8.71 -9.65
N ARG A 293 9.85 -7.60 -9.38
CA ARG A 293 10.94 -7.56 -8.38
C ARG A 293 10.47 -7.93 -6.99
N ALA A 294 9.24 -7.57 -6.62
CA ALA A 294 8.68 -7.97 -5.33
C ALA A 294 8.56 -9.49 -5.22
N LYS A 295 8.08 -10.17 -6.27
CA LYS A 295 8.06 -11.64 -6.34
C LYS A 295 9.47 -12.21 -6.32
N ASP A 296 10.39 -11.69 -7.11
CA ASP A 296 11.78 -12.17 -7.16
C ASP A 296 12.47 -12.06 -5.79
N THR A 297 12.20 -10.98 -5.06
CA THR A 297 12.73 -10.77 -3.71
C THR A 297 12.18 -11.82 -2.74
N ILE A 298 10.91 -12.22 -2.87
CA ILE A 298 10.32 -13.30 -2.08
C ILE A 298 11.00 -14.64 -2.42
N VAL A 299 11.17 -14.96 -3.71
CA VAL A 299 11.86 -16.18 -4.16
C VAL A 299 13.27 -16.25 -3.58
N ARG A 300 14.04 -15.17 -3.73
CA ARG A 300 15.40 -15.04 -3.19
C ARG A 300 15.43 -15.20 -1.67
N SER A 301 14.49 -14.58 -0.96
CA SER A 301 14.39 -14.65 0.51
C SER A 301 14.17 -16.06 1.05
N PHE A 302 13.69 -16.98 0.22
CA PHE A 302 13.43 -18.38 0.54
C PHE A 302 14.31 -19.36 -0.25
N ASN A 303 15.39 -18.88 -0.86
CA ASN A 303 16.35 -19.69 -1.63
C ASN A 303 15.66 -20.53 -2.72
N GLY A 304 14.62 -20.00 -3.35
CA GLY A 304 13.86 -20.72 -4.39
C GLY A 304 12.95 -21.85 -3.89
N ASN A 305 12.75 -21.99 -2.57
CA ASN A 305 11.84 -23.02 -2.05
C ASN A 305 10.36 -22.62 -2.26
N GLU A 306 9.79 -23.10 -3.37
CA GLU A 306 8.42 -22.81 -3.81
C GLU A 306 7.35 -23.12 -2.75
N GLU A 307 7.52 -24.19 -1.97
CA GLU A 307 6.54 -24.58 -0.94
C GLU A 307 6.28 -23.48 0.09
N LYS A 308 7.27 -22.60 0.32
CA LYS A 308 7.15 -21.49 1.27
C LYS A 308 6.36 -20.30 0.75
N TYR A 309 6.31 -20.09 -0.56
CA TYR A 309 5.71 -18.89 -1.16
C TYR A 309 4.61 -19.16 -2.20
N LYS A 310 4.36 -20.40 -2.57
CA LYS A 310 3.32 -20.77 -3.55
C LYS A 310 1.94 -20.22 -3.20
N GLU A 311 1.50 -20.40 -1.96
CA GLU A 311 0.20 -19.89 -1.51
C GLU A 311 0.14 -18.35 -1.54
N ILE A 312 1.26 -17.70 -1.23
CA ILE A 312 1.38 -16.24 -1.32
C ILE A 312 1.33 -15.77 -2.78
N PHE A 313 1.99 -16.47 -3.69
CA PHE A 313 1.96 -16.18 -5.13
C PHE A 313 0.56 -16.32 -5.70
N ASN A 314 -0.18 -17.36 -5.32
CA ASN A 314 -1.59 -17.50 -5.71
C ASN A 314 -2.45 -16.30 -5.25
N ILE A 315 -2.20 -15.75 -4.06
CA ILE A 315 -2.88 -14.54 -3.58
C ILE A 315 -2.50 -13.33 -4.43
N ILE A 316 -1.21 -13.13 -4.68
CA ILE A 316 -0.68 -12.03 -5.48
C ILE A 316 -1.26 -12.08 -6.89
N ASP A 317 -1.19 -13.23 -7.55
CA ASP A 317 -1.64 -13.43 -8.93
C ASP A 317 -3.14 -13.21 -9.07
N LYS A 318 -3.93 -13.74 -8.13
CA LYS A 318 -5.37 -13.51 -8.09
C LYS A 318 -5.70 -12.03 -7.98
N ARG A 319 -5.01 -11.28 -7.11
CA ARG A 319 -5.23 -9.83 -6.94
C ARG A 319 -4.69 -9.02 -8.10
N TRP A 320 -3.58 -9.46 -8.68
CA TRP A 320 -2.99 -8.90 -9.88
C TRP A 320 -3.98 -8.95 -11.04
N GLU A 321 -4.47 -10.13 -11.41
CA GLU A 321 -5.39 -10.29 -12.54
C GLU A 321 -6.71 -9.55 -12.33
N ILE A 322 -7.27 -9.59 -11.10
CA ILE A 322 -8.58 -8.99 -10.84
C ILE A 322 -8.50 -7.46 -10.75
N GLN A 323 -7.46 -6.91 -10.11
CA GLN A 323 -7.44 -5.50 -9.73
C GLN A 323 -6.27 -4.73 -10.36
N LEU A 324 -5.03 -5.18 -10.15
CA LEU A 324 -3.86 -4.35 -10.45
C LEU A 324 -3.46 -4.37 -11.94
N HIS A 325 -3.56 -5.51 -12.60
CA HIS A 325 -3.23 -5.64 -14.01
C HIS A 325 -4.27 -4.92 -14.87
N ARG A 326 -3.84 -3.86 -15.55
CA ARG A 326 -4.65 -3.09 -16.49
C ARG A 326 -3.82 -2.80 -17.73
N PRO A 327 -4.45 -2.71 -18.92
CA PRO A 327 -3.70 -2.44 -20.14
C PRO A 327 -2.82 -1.20 -20.04
N LEU A 328 -3.27 -0.17 -19.31
CA LEU A 328 -2.52 1.05 -19.10
C LEU A 328 -1.18 0.80 -18.37
N HIS A 329 -1.19 0.02 -17.28
CA HIS A 329 0.04 -0.30 -16.54
C HIS A 329 1.01 -1.15 -17.38
N ALA A 330 0.50 -2.09 -18.19
CA ALA A 330 1.32 -2.89 -19.09
C ALA A 330 1.93 -2.05 -20.23
N SER A 331 1.14 -1.12 -20.78
CA SER A 331 1.59 -0.20 -21.84
C SER A 331 2.68 0.72 -21.35
N GLU A 332 2.53 1.30 -20.16
CA GLU A 332 3.55 2.18 -19.59
C GLU A 332 4.82 1.42 -19.22
N TYR A 333 4.71 0.16 -18.79
CA TYR A 333 5.87 -0.70 -18.58
C TYR A 333 6.62 -0.95 -19.90
N PHE A 334 5.91 -1.26 -20.99
CA PHE A 334 6.49 -1.42 -22.32
C PHE A 334 7.19 -0.15 -22.81
N LEU A 335 6.55 1.01 -22.60
CA LEU A 335 7.06 2.31 -23.05
C LEU A 335 8.11 2.91 -22.10
N ASN A 336 8.48 2.22 -21.02
CA ASN A 336 9.51 2.67 -20.11
C ASN A 336 10.90 2.30 -20.67
N PRO A 337 11.70 3.28 -21.15
CA PRO A 337 12.98 3.00 -21.78
C PRO A 337 14.01 2.42 -20.82
N ASN A 338 13.86 2.65 -19.51
CA ASN A 338 14.72 2.06 -18.49
C ASN A 338 14.58 0.53 -18.43
N PHE A 339 13.39 0.00 -18.76
CA PHE A 339 13.13 -1.44 -18.69
C PHE A 339 13.11 -2.08 -20.07
N PHE A 340 12.47 -1.45 -21.04
CA PHE A 340 12.32 -2.01 -22.39
C PHE A 340 13.66 -2.36 -23.04
N TYR A 341 14.63 -1.44 -23.01
CA TYR A 341 15.92 -1.67 -23.65
C TYR A 341 16.88 -2.52 -22.82
N ASP A 342 16.62 -2.68 -21.52
CA ASP A 342 17.39 -3.57 -20.64
C ASP A 342 16.84 -5.00 -20.67
N LYS A 343 15.55 -5.18 -21.00
CA LYS A 343 14.83 -6.46 -20.96
C LYS A 343 14.11 -6.74 -22.29
N LEU A 344 14.83 -7.35 -23.22
CA LEU A 344 14.31 -7.68 -24.57
C LEU A 344 13.11 -8.64 -24.57
N GLU A 345 12.89 -9.37 -23.47
CA GLU A 345 11.71 -10.23 -23.27
C GLU A 345 10.38 -9.47 -23.25
N ILE A 346 10.40 -8.16 -22.93
CA ILE A 346 9.19 -7.32 -22.90
C ILE A 346 8.52 -7.22 -24.28
N GLU A 347 9.31 -7.12 -25.35
CA GLU A 347 8.80 -7.08 -26.72
C GLU A 347 8.12 -8.39 -27.15
N HIS A 348 8.52 -9.51 -26.55
CA HIS A 348 8.04 -10.84 -26.90
C HIS A 348 6.88 -11.30 -26.00
N ASP A 349 6.57 -10.56 -24.93
CA ASP A 349 5.43 -10.84 -24.07
C ASP A 349 4.11 -10.45 -24.76
N VAL A 350 3.44 -11.48 -25.27
CA VAL A 350 2.16 -11.37 -25.99
C VAL A 350 1.11 -10.60 -25.19
N LYS A 351 1.09 -10.74 -23.85
CA LYS A 351 0.10 -10.08 -23.00
C LYS A 351 0.40 -8.58 -22.91
N ILE A 352 1.66 -8.20 -22.69
CA ILE A 352 2.09 -6.80 -22.61
C ILE A 352 1.87 -6.09 -23.96
N VAL A 353 2.29 -6.71 -25.06
CA VAL A 353 2.11 -6.15 -26.41
C VAL A 353 0.63 -6.01 -26.76
N SER A 354 -0.19 -7.05 -26.49
CA SER A 354 -1.63 -6.97 -26.71
C SER A 354 -2.27 -5.81 -25.94
N ASP A 355 -1.83 -5.58 -24.70
CA ASP A 355 -2.34 -4.51 -23.86
C ASP A 355 -1.90 -3.11 -24.32
N LEU A 356 -0.70 -2.98 -24.88
CA LEU A 356 -0.25 -1.76 -25.56
C LEU A 356 -1.21 -1.39 -26.70
N TYR A 357 -1.51 -2.33 -27.58
CA TYR A 357 -2.43 -2.09 -28.70
C TYR A 357 -3.84 -1.77 -28.21
N LYS A 358 -4.34 -2.44 -27.16
CA LYS A 358 -5.63 -2.07 -26.53
C LYS A 358 -5.63 -0.62 -26.07
N CYS A 359 -4.53 -0.11 -25.49
CA CYS A 359 -4.42 1.28 -25.08
C CYS A 359 -4.40 2.25 -26.25
N ILE A 360 -3.61 1.97 -27.28
CA ILE A 360 -3.54 2.82 -28.48
C ILE A 360 -4.93 2.95 -29.12
N LEU A 361 -5.61 1.83 -29.33
CA LEU A 361 -6.95 1.78 -29.94
C LEU A 361 -7.99 2.50 -29.10
N ARG A 362 -7.85 2.46 -27.77
CA ARG A 362 -8.82 3.06 -26.85
C ARG A 362 -8.60 4.56 -26.66
N LEU A 363 -7.36 5.01 -26.52
CA LEU A 363 -7.00 6.41 -26.27
C LEU A 363 -7.10 7.26 -27.55
N THR A 364 -6.88 6.66 -28.72
CA THR A 364 -6.81 7.39 -29.99
C THR A 364 -7.99 7.03 -30.88
N ARG A 365 -8.85 8.00 -31.21
CA ARG A 365 -10.03 7.80 -32.08
C ARG A 365 -9.73 7.86 -33.58
N ASP A 366 -8.68 8.56 -33.95
CA ASP A 366 -8.31 8.86 -35.33
C ASP A 366 -7.41 7.74 -35.86
N LEU A 367 -7.86 7.06 -36.91
CA LEU A 367 -7.15 5.93 -37.52
C LEU A 367 -5.76 6.35 -38.01
N ALA A 368 -5.63 7.55 -38.59
CA ALA A 368 -4.34 8.06 -39.05
C ALA A 368 -3.38 8.33 -37.88
N LYS A 369 -3.91 8.70 -36.69
CA LYS A 369 -3.09 8.82 -35.48
C LYS A 369 -2.74 7.47 -34.89
N GLN A 370 -3.64 6.49 -34.95
CA GLN A 370 -3.35 5.12 -34.53
C GLN A 370 -2.21 4.54 -35.37
N GLU A 371 -2.27 4.65 -36.70
CA GLU A 371 -1.20 4.22 -37.61
C GLU A 371 0.14 4.89 -37.29
N LYS A 372 0.13 6.21 -37.02
CA LYS A 372 1.32 6.93 -36.57
C LYS A 372 1.87 6.40 -35.24
N PHE A 373 1.01 6.14 -34.26
CA PHE A 373 1.45 5.54 -32.99
C PHE A 373 2.10 4.17 -33.21
N VAL A 374 1.52 3.33 -34.07
CA VAL A 374 2.09 2.00 -34.37
C VAL A 374 3.44 2.13 -35.08
N ALA A 375 3.58 3.09 -35.99
CA ALA A 375 4.86 3.41 -36.62
C ALA A 375 5.90 3.90 -35.60
N GLU A 376 5.53 4.83 -34.71
CA GLU A 376 6.40 5.33 -33.63
C GLU A 376 6.78 4.22 -32.64
N VAL A 377 5.88 3.30 -32.31
CA VAL A 377 6.20 2.12 -31.50
C VAL A 377 7.28 1.29 -32.18
N SER A 378 7.19 1.09 -33.50
CA SER A 378 8.22 0.35 -34.25
C SER A 378 9.57 1.08 -34.26
N LEU A 379 9.58 2.42 -34.33
CA LEU A 379 10.81 3.21 -34.21
C LEU A 379 11.40 3.12 -32.79
N TYR A 380 10.55 3.18 -31.77
CA TYR A 380 10.94 3.00 -30.38
C TYR A 380 11.55 1.62 -30.16
N THR A 381 10.89 0.53 -30.55
CA THR A 381 11.41 -0.82 -30.30
C THR A 381 12.78 -1.03 -30.92
N ASN A 382 12.98 -0.54 -32.15
CA ASN A 382 14.24 -0.65 -32.87
C ASN A 382 15.29 0.41 -32.50
N ALA A 383 15.02 1.29 -31.53
CA ALA A 383 15.87 2.43 -31.18
C ALA A 383 16.28 3.26 -32.41
N GLN A 384 15.32 3.61 -33.27
CA GLN A 384 15.55 4.38 -34.49
C GLN A 384 15.16 5.85 -34.32
N GLY A 385 15.70 6.71 -35.19
CA GLY A 385 15.40 8.14 -35.18
C GLY A 385 15.78 8.80 -33.85
N LEU A 386 14.83 9.53 -33.25
CA LEU A 386 15.05 10.24 -31.99
C LEU A 386 15.27 9.29 -30.79
N PHE A 387 14.73 8.06 -30.85
CA PHE A 387 14.88 7.07 -29.78
C PHE A 387 16.27 6.42 -29.73
N GLY A 388 17.00 6.48 -30.86
CA GLY A 388 18.36 5.94 -31.03
C GLY A 388 19.49 6.96 -30.87
N ASN A 389 19.17 8.25 -30.74
CA ASN A 389 20.19 9.27 -30.60
C ASN A 389 21.01 9.05 -29.31
N GLU A 390 22.31 9.36 -29.36
CA GLU A 390 23.23 9.20 -28.24
C GLU A 390 22.72 9.83 -26.93
N LEU A 391 22.10 11.01 -26.99
CA LEU A 391 21.53 11.65 -25.81
C LEU A 391 20.34 10.85 -25.24
N ALA A 392 19.48 10.32 -26.11
CA ALA A 392 18.35 9.49 -25.69
C ALA A 392 18.86 8.21 -25.02
N VAL A 393 19.81 7.52 -25.65
CA VAL A 393 20.45 6.29 -25.13
C VAL A 393 21.09 6.52 -23.77
N ARG A 394 21.90 7.58 -23.61
CA ARG A 394 22.56 7.90 -22.34
C ARG A 394 21.58 8.26 -21.22
N THR A 395 20.39 8.74 -21.55
CA THR A 395 19.42 9.22 -20.55
C THR A 395 18.30 8.25 -20.22
N ARG A 396 18.20 7.08 -20.88
CA ARG A 396 17.13 6.07 -20.70
C ARG A 396 16.86 5.70 -19.24
N LYS A 397 17.91 5.59 -18.42
CA LYS A 397 17.82 5.22 -17.00
C LYS A 397 17.56 6.40 -16.07
N THR A 398 17.95 7.59 -16.49
CA THR A 398 17.95 8.80 -15.64
C THR A 398 16.69 9.65 -15.80
N ARG A 399 16.01 9.57 -16.95
CA ARG A 399 14.77 10.30 -17.20
C ARG A 399 13.58 9.45 -16.79
N ALA A 400 12.67 10.04 -16.01
CA ALA A 400 11.42 9.38 -15.70
C ALA A 400 10.60 9.17 -17.00
N PRO A 401 9.96 8.00 -17.18
CA PRO A 401 8.99 7.79 -18.24
C PRO A 401 7.83 8.79 -18.03
N GLY A 402 7.55 9.58 -19.07
CA GLY A 402 6.55 10.65 -19.04
C GLY A 402 5.14 10.14 -19.31
#